data_AF-A0A239X204-F1
#
_entry.id   AF-A0A239X204-F1
#
_cell.length_a   1.000
_cell.length_b   1.000
_cell.length_c   1.000
_cell.angle_alpha   90.00
_cell.angle_beta   90.00
_cell.angle_gamma   90.00
#
_symmetry.space_group_name_H-M   'P 1'
#
loop_
_entity.id
_entity.type
_entity.pdbx_description
1 polymer ?
#
loop_
_entity_poly.entity_id
_entity_poly.type
_entity_poly.pdbx_seq_one_letter_code
_entity_poly.pdbx_strand_id
1 'polypeptide(L)' 'MTEALKEIIRFLFEDVQVNRIVAYHAKENPASGKVMKKVGMTFCKMVPGAYTCNAGTFDSYYYSIENQ' A
#
# COMPACT_ATOMS: atom_id res chain seq x y z
N MET A 1 -3.14 11.72 -1.79
CA MET A 1 -2.23 12.51 -0.93
C MET A 1 -0.92 11.74 -0.80
N THR A 2 0.20 12.29 -1.25
CA THR A 2 1.49 11.57 -1.28
C THR A 2 2.43 11.93 -0.15
N GLU A 3 2.44 13.18 0.30
CA GLU A 3 3.44 13.66 1.27
C GLU A 3 3.28 13.00 2.65
N ALA A 4 2.05 12.79 3.12
CA ALA A 4 1.80 12.06 4.37
C ALA A 4 2.33 10.62 4.33
N LEU A 5 2.13 9.91 3.21
CA LEU A 5 2.61 8.53 3.06
C LEU A 5 4.14 8.47 2.99
N LYS A 6 4.78 9.46 2.35
CA LYS A 6 6.25 9.54 2.32
C LYS A 6 6.85 9.72 3.71
N GLU A 7 6.31 10.63 4.52
CA GLU A 7 6.80 10.83 5.89
C GLU A 7 6.58 9.59 6.77
N ILE A 8 5.47 8.88 6.59
CA ILE A 8 5.24 7.60 7.28
C ILE A 8 6.27 6.56 6.87
N ILE A 9 6.57 6.45 5.56
CA ILE A 9 7.59 5.51 5.06
C ILE A 9 8.97 5.87 5.63
N ARG A 10 9.34 7.16 5.61
CA ARG A 10 10.58 7.67 6.19
C ARG A 10 10.69 7.30 7.67
N PHE A 11 9.67 7.63 8.47
CA PHE A 11 9.62 7.29 9.89
C PHE A 11 9.75 5.78 10.15
N LEU A 12 9.02 4.95 9.39
CA LEU A 12 9.07 3.51 9.56
C LEU A 12 10.45 2.91 9.23
N PHE A 13 11.15 3.45 8.23
CA PHE A 13 12.48 2.97 7.86
C PHE A 13 13.62 3.56 8.69
N GLU A 14 13.59 4.86 8.97
CA GLU A 14 14.68 5.56 9.68
C GLU A 14 14.57 5.41 11.20
N ASP A 15 13.37 5.63 11.75
CA ASP A 15 13.17 5.68 13.21
C ASP A 15 12.79 4.31 13.79
N VAL A 16 11.88 3.58 13.12
CA VAL A 16 11.40 2.26 13.59
C VAL A 16 12.25 1.11 13.05
N GLN A 17 12.99 1.32 11.96
CA GLN A 17 13.88 0.33 11.34
C GLN A 17 13.16 -0.95 10.89
N VAL A 18 11.98 -0.81 10.29
CA VAL A 18 11.29 -1.97 9.70
C VAL A 18 11.97 -2.40 8.40
N ASN A 19 11.97 -3.71 8.11
CA ASN A 19 12.59 -4.22 6.88
C ASN A 19 11.69 -4.05 5.65
N ARG A 20 10.37 -4.07 5.84
CA ARG A 20 9.40 -4.06 4.75
C ARG A 20 8.08 -3.42 5.18
N ILE A 21 7.54 -2.58 4.31
CA ILE A 21 6.21 -1.99 4.47
C ILE A 21 5.31 -2.57 3.39
N VAL A 22 4.13 -3.03 3.80
CA VAL A 22 3.11 -3.58 2.90
C VAL A 22 1.85 -2.75 3.01
N ALA A 23 1.26 -2.40 1.88
CA ALA A 23 -0.02 -1.70 1.80
C ALA A 23 -0.91 -2.37 0.76
N TYR A 24 -2.22 -2.24 0.90
CA TYR A 24 -3.17 -2.76 -0.07
C TYR A 24 -4.32 -1.80 -0.30
N HIS A 25 -4.96 -1.92 -1.46
CA HIS A 25 -6.18 -1.18 -1.78
C HIS A 25 -7.17 -2.05 -2.54
N ALA A 26 -8.46 -1.72 -2.44
CA ALA A 26 -9.50 -2.35 -3.25
C ALA A 26 -9.28 -2.02 -4.74
N LYS A 27 -9.48 -3.00 -5.61
CA LYS A 27 -9.34 -2.90 -7.07
C LYS A 27 -10.13 -1.75 -7.68
N GLU A 28 -11.31 -1.49 -7.12
CA GLU A 28 -12.28 -0.46 -7.52
C GLU A 28 -11.80 0.96 -7.18
N ASN A 29 -10.77 1.09 -6.33
CA ASN A 29 -10.14 2.37 -5.98
C ASN A 29 -8.74 2.51 -6.60
N PRO A 30 -8.63 2.88 -7.89
CA PRO A 30 -7.34 3.04 -8.55
C PRO A 30 -6.56 4.27 -8.05
N ALA A 31 -7.21 5.22 -7.36
CA ALA A 31 -6.54 6.42 -6.86
C ALA A 31 -5.51 6.06 -5.77
N SER A 32 -5.83 5.12 -4.88
CA SER A 32 -4.89 4.61 -3.87
C SER A 32 -3.68 3.91 -4.49
N GLY A 33 -3.89 3.11 -5.54
CA GLY A 33 -2.80 2.47 -6.27
C GLY A 33 -1.83 3.45 -6.92
N LYS A 34 -2.33 4.59 -7.44
CA LYS A 34 -1.47 5.66 -7.99
C LYS A 34 -0.58 6.28 -6.91
N VAL A 35 -1.09 6.45 -5.69
CA VAL A 35 -0.32 6.99 -4.57
C VAL A 35 0.79 6.02 -4.16
N MET A 36 0.48 4.73 -4.01
CA MET A 36 1.46 3.68 -3.65
C MET A 36 2.60 3.60 -4.66
N LYS A 37 2.29 3.63 -5.97
CA LYS A 37 3.30 3.68 -7.04
C LYS A 37 4.15 4.95 -6.98
N LYS A 38 3.54 6.10 -6.71
CA LYS A 38 4.24 7.40 -6.68
C LYS A 38 5.24 7.53 -5.52
N VAL A 39 5.05 6.78 -4.44
CA VAL A 39 6.01 6.73 -3.31
C VAL A 39 7.01 5.58 -3.42
N GLY A 40 7.05 4.88 -4.57
CA GLY A 40 8.04 3.83 -4.83
C GLY A 40 7.66 2.42 -4.37
N MET A 41 6.39 2.17 -3.99
CA MET A 41 5.97 0.80 -3.69
C MET A 41 5.76 0.00 -4.97
N THR A 42 6.19 -1.26 -4.94
CA THR A 42 6.08 -2.22 -6.05
C THR A 42 4.84 -3.09 -5.87
N PHE A 43 4.12 -3.36 -6.96
CA PHE A 43 2.99 -4.28 -6.94
C PHE A 43 3.45 -5.72 -6.68
N CYS A 44 2.84 -6.39 -5.70
CA CYS A 44 3.20 -7.76 -5.33
C CYS A 44 2.20 -8.78 -5.87
N LYS A 45 0.92 -8.63 -5.53
CA LYS A 45 -0.12 -9.63 -5.82
C LYS A 45 -1.52 -9.04 -5.75
N MET A 46 -2.45 -9.73 -6.40
CA MET A 46 -3.89 -9.55 -6.22
C MET A 46 -4.42 -10.71 -5.37
N VAL A 47 -5.24 -10.40 -4.38
CA VAL A 47 -5.93 -11.41 -3.57
C VAL A 47 -7.44 -11.23 -3.75
N PRO A 48 -8.12 -12.22 -4.36
CA PRO A 48 -9.57 -12.15 -4.57
C PRO A 48 -10.32 -12.13 -3.25
N GLY A 49 -11.30 -11.25 -3.13
CA GLY A 49 -12.19 -11.16 -1.97
C GLY A 49 -11.54 -10.92 -0.61
N ALA A 50 -10.32 -10.37 -0.57
CA ALA A 50 -9.60 -10.11 0.68
C ALA A 50 -10.07 -8.86 1.44
N TYR A 51 -10.90 -8.01 0.83
CA TYR A 51 -11.39 -6.78 1.45
C TYR A 51 -12.92 -6.77 1.51
N THR A 52 -13.45 -6.78 2.72
CA THR A 52 -14.88 -6.67 2.99
C THR A 52 -15.20 -5.30 3.56
N CYS A 53 -16.14 -4.58 2.94
CA CYS A 53 -16.69 -3.35 3.49
C CYS A 53 -18.22 -3.37 3.40
N ASN A 54 -18.87 -2.29 3.86
CA ASN A 54 -20.34 -2.19 3.84
C ASN A 54 -20.97 -2.30 2.44
N ALA A 55 -20.17 -2.13 1.38
CA ALA A 55 -20.59 -2.26 -0.02
C ALA A 55 -20.39 -3.68 -0.60
N GLY A 56 -19.78 -4.61 0.15
CA GLY A 56 -19.54 -5.98 -0.30
C GLY A 56 -18.09 -6.45 -0.13
N THR A 57 -17.77 -7.54 -0.82
CA THR A 57 -16.44 -8.18 -0.81
C THR A 57 -15.74 -7.88 -2.13
N PHE A 58 -14.50 -7.39 -2.05
CA PHE A 58 -13.74 -6.88 -3.18
C PHE A 58 -12.32 -7.47 -3.25
N ASP A 59 -11.76 -7.45 -4.44
CA ASP A 59 -10.39 -7.86 -4.70
C ASP A 59 -9.41 -6.80 -4.18
N SER A 60 -8.33 -7.26 -3.55
CA SER A 60 -7.29 -6.36 -3.02
C SER A 60 -5.99 -6.48 -3.79
N TYR A 61 -5.43 -5.33 -4.18
CA TYR A 61 -4.08 -5.24 -4.73
C TYR A 61 -3.08 -4.87 -3.65
N TYR A 62 -2.06 -5.69 -3.51
CA TYR A 62 -0.98 -5.52 -2.54
C TYR A 62 0.24 -4.89 -3.18
N TYR A 63 0.87 -3.99 -2.45
CA TYR A 63 2.12 -3.32 -2.78
C TYR A 63 3.09 -3.44 -1.61
N SER A 64 4.38 -3.49 -1.91
CA SER A 64 5.43 -3.46 -0.88
C SER A 64 6.56 -2.54 -1.26
N ILE A 65 7.22 -2.01 -0.24
CA ILE A 65 8.53 -1.35 -0.34
C ILE A 65 9.43 -1.92 0.74
N GLU A 66 10.70 -2.12 0.40
CA GLU A 66 11.72 -2.69 1.28
C GLU A 66 12.76 -1.61 1.58
N ASN A 67 13.35 -1.69 2.77
CA ASN A 67 14.44 -0.80 3.15
C ASN A 67 15.69 -1.19 2.34
N GLN A 68 16.41 -0.21 1.79
CA GLN A 68 17.64 -0.44 1.03
C GLN A 68 18.85 -0.55 1.94
#